data_AF-A0A0L9UYX6-F1
#
_entry.id   AF-A0A0L9UYX6-F1
#
_cell.length_a   1.000
_cell.length_b   1.000
_cell.length_c   1.000
_cell.angle_alpha   90.00
_cell.angle_beta   90.00
_cell.angle_gamma   90.00
#
_symmetry.space_group_name_H-M   'P 1'
#
loop_
_entity.id
_entity.type
_entity.pdbx_description
1 polymer ?
#
loop_
_entity_poly.entity_id
_entity_poly.type
_entity_poly.pdbx_seq_one_letter_code
_entity_poly.pdbx_strand_id
1 'polypeptide(L)'
;MPNPEANRSQHSRSRARASTSAAPRQPVRARASLRQLLRVASVASGIQFGWALQLSLLTPYVQQLGIPHQWASIIWLCGPVSGLFVQPLVGHMSDRCTSRFGRRRPFIFVGAVSIVIAVVIIAYAADIGWILGDTATYRPAAITVFIIGFWILDVANNVTQGPCRALLSDLTSML
;
A
#
# COMPACT_ATOMS: atom_id res chain seq x y z
N MET A 1 56.08 42.63 42.78
CA MET A 1 56.33 42.28 41.36
C MET A 1 55.24 41.30 40.92
N PRO A 2 54.46 41.56 39.87
CA PRO A 2 53.42 40.63 39.40
C PRO A 2 54.06 39.40 38.75
N ASN A 3 53.58 38.20 39.11
CA ASN A 3 54.12 36.92 38.66
C ASN A 3 53.83 36.67 37.16
N PRO A 4 54.85 36.52 36.28
CA PRO A 4 54.66 36.31 34.84
C PRO A 4 54.04 34.94 34.48
N GLU A 5 53.97 33.99 35.43
CA GLU A 5 53.42 32.65 35.19
C GLU A 5 51.89 32.58 35.22
N ALA A 6 51.23 33.53 35.88
CA ALA A 6 49.77 33.60 35.94
C ALA A 6 49.12 33.95 34.58
N ASN A 7 49.85 34.64 33.70
CA ASN A 7 49.35 35.06 32.38
C ASN A 7 49.50 33.96 31.31
N ARG A 8 50.48 33.06 31.44
CA ARG A 8 50.68 31.92 30.51
C ARG A 8 49.60 30.85 30.66
N SER A 9 49.11 30.62 31.88
CA SER A 9 48.08 29.60 32.14
C SER A 9 46.69 30.03 31.66
N GLN A 10 46.37 31.33 31.65
CA GLN A 10 45.13 31.84 31.04
C GLN A 10 45.15 31.81 29.51
N HIS A 11 46.29 32.13 28.87
CA HIS A 11 46.40 32.07 27.41
C HIS A 11 46.32 30.64 26.84
N SER A 12 46.76 29.63 27.61
CA SER A 12 46.64 28.21 27.19
C SER A 12 45.22 27.64 27.30
N ARG A 13 44.40 28.14 28.23
CA ARG A 13 43.02 27.67 28.44
C ARG A 13 42.01 28.26 27.47
N SER A 14 42.29 29.43 26.90
CA SER A 14 41.42 30.10 25.91
C SER A 14 41.40 29.39 24.54
N ARG A 15 42.46 28.67 24.18
CA ARG A 15 42.59 28.02 22.85
C ARG A 15 41.94 26.64 22.71
N ALA A 16 41.44 26.04 23.78
CA ALA A 16 41.13 24.60 23.80
C ALA A 16 39.64 24.22 23.69
N ARG A 17 38.69 25.15 23.49
CA ARG A 17 37.26 24.75 23.45
C ARG A 17 36.33 25.56 22.55
N ALA A 18 36.87 26.18 21.50
CA ALA A 18 36.07 26.45 20.30
C ALA A 18 36.07 25.19 19.41
N SER A 19 35.58 24.06 19.94
CA SER A 19 35.13 22.97 19.08
C SER A 19 33.87 23.50 18.40
N THR A 20 34.05 24.13 17.25
CA THR A 20 32.99 24.43 16.30
C THR A 20 32.23 23.11 16.11
N SER A 21 31.08 23.01 16.76
CA SER A 21 30.12 21.94 16.50
C SER A 21 29.67 22.17 15.07
N ALA A 22 30.43 21.61 14.13
CA ALA A 22 30.03 21.54 12.74
C ALA A 22 28.76 20.70 12.75
N ALA A 23 27.61 21.37 12.72
CA ALA A 23 26.34 20.73 12.50
C ALA A 23 26.52 19.74 11.33
N PRO A 24 26.10 18.48 11.46
CA PRO A 24 26.28 17.51 10.38
C PRO A 24 25.68 18.14 9.12
N ARG A 25 26.51 18.32 8.08
CA ARG A 25 26.06 18.80 6.77
C ARG A 25 24.93 17.86 6.37
N GLN A 26 23.69 18.34 6.40
CA GLN A 26 22.57 17.53 5.93
C GLN A 26 22.90 17.14 4.50
N PRO A 27 22.94 15.84 4.16
CA PRO A 27 23.22 15.44 2.80
C PRO A 27 22.19 16.12 1.90
N VAL A 28 22.68 16.82 0.87
CA VAL A 28 21.83 17.45 -0.15
C VAL A 28 20.88 16.37 -0.66
N ARG A 29 19.60 16.47 -0.26
CA ARG A 29 18.60 15.46 -0.55
C ARG A 29 18.52 15.27 -2.07
N ALA A 30 18.85 14.07 -2.53
CA ALA A 30 18.78 13.75 -3.95
C ALA A 30 17.32 13.81 -4.39
N ARG A 31 16.96 14.83 -5.18
CA ARG A 31 15.62 14.97 -5.75
C ARG A 31 15.21 13.66 -6.40
N ALA A 32 14.08 13.09 -6.00
CA ALA A 32 13.56 11.87 -6.60
C ALA A 32 13.40 12.06 -8.11
N SER A 33 13.93 11.13 -8.91
CA SER A 33 13.82 11.17 -10.36
C SER A 33 12.35 11.13 -10.79
N LEU A 34 11.95 11.95 -11.76
CA LEU A 34 10.58 11.96 -12.32
C LEU A 34 10.11 10.55 -12.72
N ARG A 35 11.01 9.72 -13.26
CA ARG A 35 10.69 8.32 -13.62
C ARG A 35 10.29 7.48 -12.41
N GLN A 36 10.90 7.72 -11.26
CA GLN A 36 10.60 7.02 -10.02
C GLN A 36 9.26 7.47 -9.43
N LEU A 37 8.98 8.77 -9.50
CA LEU A 37 7.67 9.33 -9.13
C LEU A 37 6.56 8.75 -10.02
N LEU A 38 6.76 8.72 -11.34
CA LEU A 38 5.79 8.15 -12.27
C LEU A 38 5.49 6.66 -12.00
N ARG A 39 6.52 5.85 -11.69
CA ARG A 39 6.34 4.43 -11.35
C ARG A 39 5.53 4.22 -10.05
N VAL A 40 5.75 5.04 -9.04
CA VAL A 40 4.98 4.94 -7.79
C VAL A 40 3.57 5.48 -7.97
N ALA A 41 3.42 6.58 -8.72
CA ALA A 41 2.12 7.12 -9.08
C ALA A 41 1.26 6.12 -9.87
N SER A 42 1.86 5.36 -10.81
CA SER A 42 1.12 4.33 -11.56
C SER A 42 0.63 3.16 -10.68
N VAL A 43 1.40 2.81 -9.64
CA VAL A 43 0.95 1.81 -8.66
C VAL A 43 -0.21 2.37 -7.83
N ALA A 44 -0.05 3.59 -7.32
CA ALA A 44 -1.09 4.26 -6.53
C ALA A 44 -2.39 4.44 -7.32
N SER A 45 -2.30 4.83 -8.59
CA SER A 45 -3.47 4.94 -9.46
C SER A 45 -4.15 3.59 -9.71
N GLY A 46 -3.39 2.50 -9.85
CA GLY A 46 -3.93 1.15 -9.95
C GLY A 46 -4.74 0.74 -8.72
N ILE A 47 -4.26 1.06 -7.51
CA ILE A 47 -5.00 0.80 -6.26
C ILE A 47 -6.30 1.62 -6.24
N GLN A 48 -6.24 2.90 -6.61
CA GLN A 48 -7.45 3.74 -6.66
C GLN A 48 -8.45 3.26 -7.70
N PHE A 49 -7.98 2.74 -8.83
CA PHE A 49 -8.83 2.11 -9.83
C PHE A 49 -9.49 0.84 -9.29
N GLY A 50 -8.76 0.00 -8.55
CA GLY A 50 -9.32 -1.17 -7.86
C GLY A 50 -10.43 -0.79 -6.89
N TRP A 51 -10.22 0.24 -6.07
CA TRP A 51 -11.28 0.79 -5.21
C TRP A 51 -12.46 1.34 -6.00
N ALA A 52 -12.22 2.07 -7.10
CA ALA A 52 -13.29 2.58 -7.95
C ALA A 52 -14.14 1.44 -8.55
N LEU A 53 -13.51 0.37 -9.04
CA LEU A 53 -14.20 -0.83 -9.52
C LEU A 53 -15.02 -1.49 -8.41
N GLN A 54 -14.45 -1.62 -7.22
CA GLN A 54 -15.12 -2.20 -6.06
C GLN A 54 -16.42 -1.44 -5.72
N LEU A 55 -16.34 -0.10 -5.66
CA LEU A 55 -17.49 0.75 -5.38
C LEU A 55 -18.50 0.76 -6.55
N SER A 56 -18.02 0.68 -7.79
CA SER A 56 -18.85 0.79 -8.99
C SER A 56 -19.53 -0.51 -9.40
N LEU A 57 -18.93 -1.67 -9.14
CA LEU A 57 -19.42 -2.96 -9.67
C LEU A 57 -20.45 -3.60 -8.76
N LEU A 58 -20.39 -3.37 -7.44
CA LEU A 58 -21.24 -4.08 -6.50
C LEU A 58 -22.74 -3.85 -6.75
N THR A 59 -23.16 -2.60 -6.83
CA THR A 59 -24.56 -2.23 -7.06
C THR A 59 -25.12 -2.81 -8.37
N PRO A 60 -24.49 -2.59 -9.54
CA PRO A 60 -25.01 -3.13 -10.79
C PRO A 60 -24.99 -4.66 -10.83
N TYR A 61 -23.98 -5.33 -10.27
CA TYR A 61 -23.95 -6.81 -10.26
C TYR A 61 -25.04 -7.41 -9.38
N VAL A 62 -25.30 -6.83 -8.20
CA VAL A 62 -26.41 -7.24 -7.32
C VAL A 62 -27.75 -7.12 -8.02
N GLN A 63 -27.96 -6.01 -8.75
CA GLN A 63 -29.18 -5.78 -9.52
C GLN A 63 -29.28 -6.73 -10.72
N GLN A 64 -28.19 -6.93 -11.47
CA GLN A 64 -28.17 -7.75 -12.67
C GLN A 64 -28.40 -9.24 -12.38
N LEU A 65 -27.89 -9.73 -11.25
CA LEU A 65 -28.04 -11.12 -10.82
C LEU A 65 -29.31 -11.34 -9.99
N GLY A 66 -30.12 -10.30 -9.76
CA GLY A 66 -31.36 -10.39 -8.99
C GLY A 66 -31.12 -10.76 -7.51
N ILE A 67 -29.94 -10.44 -6.98
CA ILE A 67 -29.57 -10.79 -5.62
C ILE A 67 -30.40 -9.94 -4.64
N PRO A 68 -31.09 -10.55 -3.66
CA PRO A 68 -31.81 -9.79 -2.64
C PRO A 68 -30.84 -8.85 -1.88
N HIS A 69 -31.25 -7.59 -1.66
CA HIS A 69 -30.42 -6.56 -1.04
C HIS A 69 -29.74 -6.97 0.28
N GLN A 70 -30.36 -7.87 1.05
CA GLN A 70 -29.77 -8.43 2.29
C GLN A 70 -28.39 -9.09 2.09
N TRP A 71 -28.11 -9.66 0.91
CA TRP A 71 -26.82 -10.26 0.62
C TRP A 71 -25.77 -9.23 0.25
N ALA A 72 -26.15 -8.03 -0.21
CA ALA A 72 -25.20 -6.95 -0.49
C ALA A 72 -24.42 -6.57 0.78
N SER A 73 -25.06 -6.62 1.94
CA SER A 73 -24.40 -6.41 3.25
C SER A 73 -23.32 -7.45 3.53
N ILE A 74 -23.52 -8.71 3.13
CA ILE A 74 -22.52 -9.78 3.27
C ILE A 74 -21.34 -9.54 2.33
N ILE A 75 -21.58 -9.06 1.12
CA ILE A 75 -20.50 -8.72 0.19
C ILE A 75 -19.68 -7.54 0.73
N TRP A 76 -20.35 -6.51 1.23
CA TRP A 76 -19.72 -5.35 1.88
C TRP A 76 -18.97 -5.67 3.18
N LEU A 77 -19.31 -6.78 3.84
CA LEU A 77 -18.62 -7.21 5.05
C LEU A 77 -17.13 -7.47 4.81
N CYS A 78 -16.71 -7.68 3.55
CA CYS A 78 -15.31 -7.80 3.20
C CYS A 78 -14.48 -6.63 3.74
N GLY A 79 -14.96 -5.39 3.65
CA GLY A 79 -14.18 -4.20 4.04
C GLY A 79 -13.80 -4.16 5.53
N PRO A 80 -14.78 -4.28 6.46
CA PRO A 80 -14.47 -4.37 7.89
C PRO A 80 -13.62 -5.60 8.25
N VAL A 81 -13.92 -6.75 7.64
CA VAL A 81 -13.20 -8.00 7.93
C VAL A 81 -11.75 -7.93 7.43
N SER A 82 -11.55 -7.52 6.18
CA SER A 82 -10.22 -7.35 5.61
C SER A 82 -9.45 -6.25 6.35
N GLY A 83 -10.11 -5.14 6.70
CA GLY A 83 -9.49 -4.09 7.51
C GLY A 83 -8.98 -4.60 8.85
N LEU A 84 -9.75 -5.45 9.53
CA LEU A 84 -9.39 -6.03 10.82
C LEU A 84 -8.22 -7.03 10.72
N PHE A 85 -8.19 -7.87 9.68
CA PHE A 85 -7.21 -8.96 9.58
C PHE A 85 -6.02 -8.66 8.67
N VAL A 86 -6.27 -8.10 7.49
CA VAL A 86 -5.25 -7.86 6.46
C VAL A 86 -4.27 -6.79 6.92
N GLN A 87 -4.74 -5.70 7.51
CA GLN A 87 -3.87 -4.60 7.93
C GLN A 87 -2.81 -5.03 8.96
N PRO A 88 -3.16 -5.68 10.10
CA PRO A 88 -2.15 -6.13 11.06
C PRO A 88 -1.25 -7.24 10.49
N LEU A 89 -1.81 -8.18 9.72
CA LEU A 89 -1.04 -9.26 9.12
C LEU A 89 0.00 -8.73 8.13
N VAL A 90 -0.40 -7.84 7.23
CA VAL A 90 0.48 -7.24 6.23
C VAL A 90 1.49 -6.33 6.90
N GLY A 91 1.13 -5.59 7.95
CA GLY A 91 2.08 -4.82 8.75
C GLY A 91 3.19 -5.70 9.30
N HIS A 92 2.82 -6.77 10.00
CA HIS A 92 3.77 -7.74 10.58
C HIS A 92 4.63 -8.44 9.52
N MET A 93 4.03 -8.93 8.43
CA MET A 93 4.74 -9.61 7.34
C MET A 93 5.68 -8.65 6.60
N SER A 94 5.23 -7.43 6.35
CA SER A 94 6.05 -6.38 5.74
C SER A 94 7.27 -6.09 6.59
N ASP A 95 7.12 -5.95 7.91
CA ASP A 95 8.23 -5.60 8.78
C ASP A 95 9.31 -6.68 8.89
N ARG A 96 8.94 -7.96 8.72
CA ARG A 96 9.88 -9.10 8.74
C ARG A 96 10.49 -9.45 7.38
N CYS A 97 10.11 -8.76 6.30
CA CYS A 97 10.55 -9.14 4.97
C CYS A 97 11.97 -8.63 4.65
N THR A 98 12.89 -9.56 4.39
CA THR A 98 14.32 -9.30 4.08
C THR A 98 14.64 -9.44 2.58
N SER A 99 13.64 -9.27 1.70
CA SER A 99 13.80 -9.48 0.26
C SER A 99 14.90 -8.61 -0.37
N ARG A 100 15.66 -9.19 -1.32
CA ARG A 100 16.73 -8.51 -2.09
C ARG A 100 16.26 -7.28 -2.87
N PHE A 101 14.96 -7.18 -3.14
CA PHE A 101 14.34 -6.06 -3.86
C PHE A 101 13.85 -4.94 -2.93
N GLY A 102 14.09 -5.07 -1.63
CA GLY A 102 13.61 -4.18 -0.58
C GLY A 102 12.35 -4.70 0.12
N ARG A 103 12.12 -4.23 1.34
CA ARG A 103 11.07 -4.73 2.25
C ARG A 103 9.64 -4.57 1.71
N ARG A 104 9.37 -3.48 0.98
CA ARG A 104 8.00 -3.07 0.57
C ARG A 104 7.61 -3.49 -0.84
N ARG A 105 8.57 -3.61 -1.76
CA ARG A 105 8.32 -3.89 -3.19
C ARG A 105 7.68 -5.26 -3.48
N PRO A 106 8.03 -6.38 -2.81
CA PRO A 106 7.41 -7.66 -3.11
C PRO A 106 5.91 -7.67 -2.77
N PHE A 107 5.49 -7.02 -1.68
CA PHE A 107 4.07 -6.91 -1.32
C PHE A 107 3.28 -6.11 -2.34
N ILE A 108 3.85 -5.00 -2.83
CA ILE A 108 3.24 -4.20 -3.89
C ILE A 108 3.07 -5.03 -5.17
N PHE A 109 4.08 -5.81 -5.54
CA PHE A 109 4.02 -6.64 -6.74
C PHE A 109 2.97 -7.76 -6.61
N VAL A 110 3.01 -8.52 -5.52
CA VAL A 110 2.04 -9.60 -5.27
C VAL A 110 0.63 -9.03 -5.20
N GLY A 111 0.43 -7.92 -4.48
CA GLY A 111 -0.86 -7.26 -4.40
C GLY A 111 -1.37 -6.75 -5.75
N ALA A 112 -0.50 -6.14 -6.56
CA ALA A 112 -0.86 -5.69 -7.91
C ALA A 112 -1.26 -6.86 -8.84
N VAL A 113 -0.51 -7.97 -8.80
CA VAL A 113 -0.86 -9.18 -9.55
C VAL A 113 -2.21 -9.75 -9.07
N SER A 114 -2.43 -9.80 -7.75
CA SER A 114 -3.71 -10.24 -7.18
C SER A 114 -4.87 -9.34 -7.59
N ILE A 115 -4.68 -8.01 -7.68
CA ILE A 115 -5.70 -7.07 -8.19
C ILE A 115 -6.04 -7.41 -9.64
N VAL A 116 -5.06 -7.62 -10.51
CA VAL A 116 -5.30 -7.96 -11.92
C VAL A 116 -6.10 -9.26 -12.04
N ILE A 117 -5.71 -10.29 -11.30
CA ILE A 117 -6.42 -11.59 -11.28
C ILE A 117 -7.86 -11.40 -10.79
N ALA A 118 -8.06 -10.66 -9.69
CA ALA A 118 -9.38 -10.40 -9.15
C ALA A 118 -10.29 -9.66 -10.13
N VAL A 119 -9.77 -8.63 -10.81
CA VAL A 119 -10.52 -7.89 -11.82
C VAL A 119 -10.91 -8.79 -12.99
N VAL A 120 -10.03 -9.68 -13.44
CA VAL A 120 -10.35 -10.65 -14.49
C VAL A 120 -11.45 -11.61 -14.03
N ILE A 121 -11.35 -12.15 -12.81
CA ILE A 121 -12.40 -13.02 -12.24
C ILE A 121 -13.75 -12.31 -12.21
N ILE A 122 -13.78 -11.05 -11.74
CA ILE A 122 -15.01 -10.26 -11.67
C ILE A 122 -15.56 -9.96 -13.07
N ALA A 123 -14.70 -9.60 -14.02
CA ALA A 123 -15.10 -9.28 -15.38
C ALA A 123 -15.77 -10.47 -16.10
N TYR A 124 -15.25 -11.67 -15.87
CA TYR A 124 -15.76 -12.91 -16.47
C TYR A 124 -16.66 -13.72 -15.53
N ALA A 125 -17.12 -13.14 -14.40
CA ALA A 125 -17.88 -13.91 -13.41
C ALA A 125 -19.17 -14.51 -13.99
N ALA A 126 -19.87 -13.77 -14.85
CA ALA A 126 -21.04 -14.27 -15.57
C ALA A 126 -20.70 -15.44 -16.51
N ASP A 127 -19.67 -15.29 -17.35
CA ASP A 127 -19.24 -16.34 -18.30
C ASP A 127 -18.78 -17.61 -17.58
N ILE A 128 -18.02 -17.45 -16.49
CA ILE A 128 -17.60 -18.57 -15.64
C ILE A 128 -18.82 -19.26 -15.02
N GLY A 129 -19.80 -18.48 -14.53
CA GLY A 129 -21.04 -19.02 -14.00
C GLY A 129 -21.80 -19.85 -15.04
N TRP A 130 -21.90 -19.38 -16.28
CA TRP A 130 -22.52 -20.12 -17.38
C TRP A 130 -21.81 -21.45 -17.65
N ILE A 131 -20.47 -21.46 -17.68
CA ILE A 131 -19.67 -22.69 -17.85
C ILE A 131 -19.90 -23.66 -16.69
N LEU A 132 -20.13 -23.15 -15.47
CA LEU A 132 -20.40 -23.93 -14.27
C LEU A 132 -21.86 -24.42 -14.15
N GLY A 133 -22.71 -24.13 -15.14
CA GLY A 133 -24.09 -24.63 -15.21
C GLY A 133 -25.16 -23.63 -14.78
N ASP A 134 -24.84 -22.33 -14.69
CA ASP A 134 -25.87 -21.30 -14.46
C ASP A 134 -26.88 -21.27 -15.62
N THR A 135 -28.12 -20.91 -15.28
CA THR A 135 -29.22 -20.75 -16.23
C THR A 135 -29.60 -19.27 -16.36
N ALA A 136 -30.38 -18.92 -17.37
CA ALA A 136 -30.83 -17.53 -17.58
C ALA A 136 -31.53 -16.92 -16.35
N THR A 137 -32.24 -17.75 -15.57
CA THR A 137 -33.07 -17.33 -14.42
C THR A 137 -32.41 -17.59 -13.06
N TYR A 138 -31.44 -18.50 -12.98
CA TYR A 138 -30.80 -18.90 -11.72
C TYR A 138 -29.28 -18.97 -11.92
N ARG A 139 -28.56 -18.05 -11.26
CA ARG A 139 -27.12 -17.83 -11.49
C ARG A 139 -26.25 -17.91 -10.22
N PRO A 140 -26.39 -18.96 -9.38
CA PRO A 140 -25.64 -19.05 -8.13
C PRO A 140 -24.12 -19.08 -8.36
N ALA A 141 -23.63 -19.71 -9.43
CA ALA A 141 -22.19 -19.82 -9.66
C ALA A 141 -21.57 -18.46 -10.02
N ALA A 142 -22.20 -17.68 -10.90
CA ALA A 142 -21.77 -16.32 -11.22
C ALA A 142 -21.77 -15.42 -9.98
N ILE A 143 -22.79 -15.54 -9.12
CA ILE A 143 -22.86 -14.83 -7.84
C ILE A 143 -21.66 -15.21 -6.96
N THR A 144 -21.40 -16.50 -6.77
CA THR A 144 -20.28 -16.97 -5.94
C THR A 144 -18.93 -16.53 -6.49
N VAL A 145 -18.70 -16.65 -7.81
CA VAL A 145 -17.47 -16.22 -8.47
C VAL A 145 -17.26 -14.72 -8.32
N PHE A 146 -18.32 -13.93 -8.50
CA PHE A 146 -18.28 -12.48 -8.26
C PHE A 146 -17.90 -12.16 -6.82
N ILE A 147 -18.53 -12.79 -5.83
CA ILE A 147 -18.25 -12.56 -4.41
C ILE A 147 -16.79 -12.89 -4.09
N ILE A 148 -16.29 -14.04 -4.55
CA ILE A 148 -14.90 -14.45 -4.36
C ILE A 148 -13.96 -13.43 -5.00
N GLY A 149 -14.19 -13.06 -6.26
CA GLY A 149 -13.39 -12.05 -6.95
C GLY A 149 -13.39 -10.69 -6.24
N PHE A 150 -14.56 -10.26 -5.76
CA PHE A 150 -14.73 -9.01 -5.01
C PHE A 150 -13.95 -9.01 -3.70
N TRP A 151 -13.99 -10.12 -2.95
CA TRP A 151 -13.25 -10.26 -1.71
C TRP A 151 -11.73 -10.32 -1.95
N ILE A 152 -11.29 -11.00 -3.00
CA ILE A 152 -9.87 -11.00 -3.38
C ILE A 152 -9.41 -9.60 -3.75
N LEU A 153 -10.23 -8.85 -4.52
CA LEU A 153 -9.94 -7.48 -4.88
C LEU A 153 -9.80 -6.58 -3.65
N ASP A 154 -10.72 -6.70 -2.69
CA ASP A 154 -10.70 -5.94 -1.43
C ASP A 154 -9.45 -6.23 -0.62
N VAL A 155 -9.15 -7.51 -0.39
CA VAL A 155 -7.95 -7.95 0.33
C VAL A 155 -6.69 -7.45 -0.38
N ALA A 156 -6.60 -7.61 -1.70
CA ALA A 156 -5.43 -7.19 -2.48
C ALA A 156 -5.23 -5.66 -2.44
N ASN A 157 -6.30 -4.87 -2.52
CA ASN A 157 -6.25 -3.42 -2.34
C ASN A 157 -5.71 -3.07 -0.95
N ASN A 158 -6.23 -3.71 0.10
CA ASN A 158 -5.78 -3.50 1.48
C ASN A 158 -4.30 -3.90 1.69
N VAL A 159 -3.85 -5.03 1.13
CA VAL A 159 -2.45 -5.49 1.18
C VAL A 159 -1.52 -4.48 0.50
N THR A 160 -1.91 -3.93 -0.63
CA THR A 160 -1.05 -3.06 -1.44
C THR A 160 -0.97 -1.64 -0.89
N GLN A 161 -2.07 -1.15 -0.29
CA GLN A 161 -2.23 0.23 0.13
C GLN A 161 -1.24 0.65 1.23
N GLY A 162 -1.04 -0.15 2.26
CA GLY A 162 -0.12 0.16 3.36
C GLY A 162 1.34 0.33 2.87
N PRO A 163 1.93 -0.69 2.20
CA PRO A 163 3.26 -0.60 1.60
C PRO A 163 3.39 0.52 0.59
N CYS A 164 2.37 0.79 -0.23
CA CYS A 164 2.39 1.88 -1.22
C CYS A 164 2.46 3.26 -0.56
N ARG A 165 1.65 3.51 0.48
CA ARG A 165 1.69 4.78 1.23
C ARG A 165 3.03 5.01 1.90
N ALA A 166 3.60 3.96 2.47
CA ALA A 166 4.89 4.06 3.12
C ALA A 166 6.04 4.25 2.10
N LEU A 167 5.97 3.60 0.94
CA LEU A 167 6.91 3.86 -0.17
C LEU A 167 6.81 5.31 -0.65
N LEU A 168 5.60 5.87 -0.75
CA LEU A 168 5.40 7.27 -1.13
C LEU A 168 5.99 8.23 -0.08
N SER A 169 5.78 7.94 1.21
CA SER A 169 6.37 8.72 2.33
C SER A 169 7.90 8.70 2.29
N ASP A 170 8.49 7.52 2.05
CA ASP A 170 9.93 7.35 1.88
C ASP A 170 10.46 8.21 0.71
N LEU A 171 9.69 8.42 -0.37
CA LEU A 171 10.08 9.32 -1.47
C LEU A 171 9.92 10.80 -1.14
N THR A 172 8.85 11.19 -0.45
CA THR A 172 8.63 12.60 -0.08
C THR A 172 9.66 13.08 0.93
N SER A 173 10.16 12.20 1.81
CA SER A 173 11.23 12.55 2.74
C SER A 173 12.59 12.77 2.06
N MET A 174 12.74 12.32 0.81
CA MET A 174 13.92 12.53 -0.04
C MET A 174 13.81 13.77 -0.95
N LEU A 175 12.64 14.43 -1.00
CA LEU A 175 12.47 15.73 -1.68
C LEU A 175 12.79 16.89 -0.71
#